data_AF-A0A919HII6-F1
#
_entry.id   AF-A0A919HII6-F1
#
_cell.length_a   1.000
_cell.length_b   1.000
_cell.length_c   1.000
_cell.angle_alpha   90.00
_cell.angle_beta   90.00
_cell.angle_gamma   90.00
#
_symmetry.space_group_name_H-M   'P 1'
#
loop_
_entity.id
_entity.type
_entity.pdbx_description
1 polymer ?
#
loop_
_entity_poly.entity_id
_entity_poly.type
_entity_poly.pdbx_seq_one_letter_code
_entity_poly.pdbx_strand_id
1 'polypeptide(L)'
;MQENSLQMSRAERSALWQRRLFEAEAGLTRYLTEQHGGRDLAGWIAVRGELFSGLPESDSEPAAWQRVFFRAQALMERFLISRYGHGELRAWAEANAQVHRYVEPDHGQGALDPVLRIARQAELYASEYRLLPSGRDRAAVEIAHCAIWDYRERARSRGVPLSLKSPCEYCTHATAANIAVKGYLPHHELLEGPDGHGCRWEAVATGEPASGSRPSGPGAAAPDPRSGRPPRAGRGPAPDPRGAEHAGRPAAEGDGVCAA
;
A
#
# COMPACT_ATOMS: atom_id res chain seq x y z
N MET A 1 -13.53 30.11 12.62
CA MET A 1 -12.62 28.96 12.81
C MET A 1 -11.70 28.92 11.60
N GLN A 2 -10.39 29.05 11.78
CA GLN A 2 -9.45 29.01 10.66
C GLN A 2 -9.34 27.58 10.12
N GLU A 3 -9.67 27.43 8.85
CA GLU A 3 -9.60 26.21 8.05
C GLU A 3 -8.14 25.79 7.86
N ASN A 4 -7.70 24.76 8.58
CA ASN A 4 -6.42 24.07 8.28
C ASN A 4 -6.67 22.92 7.28
N SER A 5 -7.33 23.22 6.16
CA SER A 5 -7.38 22.29 5.01
C SER A 5 -6.05 22.35 4.27
N LEU A 6 -5.51 21.18 3.90
CA LEU A 6 -4.27 21.04 3.13
C LEU A 6 -4.40 21.50 1.66
N GLN A 7 -5.58 21.96 1.22
CA GLN A 7 -5.89 22.46 -0.14
C GLN A 7 -5.13 21.73 -1.27
N MET A 8 -5.48 20.46 -1.51
CA MET A 8 -4.88 19.70 -2.62
C MET A 8 -5.49 20.09 -3.97
N SER A 9 -4.63 20.29 -4.96
CA SER A 9 -5.03 20.46 -6.37
C SER A 9 -5.71 19.19 -6.92
N ARG A 10 -6.38 19.32 -8.07
CA ARG A 10 -7.00 18.18 -8.76
C ARG A 10 -5.97 17.11 -9.13
N ALA A 11 -4.82 17.52 -9.66
CA ALA A 11 -3.76 16.59 -10.04
C ALA A 11 -3.23 15.82 -8.81
N GLU A 12 -3.01 16.49 -7.68
CA GLU A 12 -2.59 15.86 -6.44
C GLU A 12 -3.63 14.86 -5.91
N ARG A 13 -4.94 15.20 -6.00
CA ARG A 13 -6.03 14.30 -5.62
C ARG A 13 -6.07 13.05 -6.50
N SER A 14 -5.95 13.19 -7.82
CA SER A 14 -5.89 12.04 -8.74
C SER A 14 -4.67 11.15 -8.45
N ALA A 15 -3.49 11.74 -8.32
CA ALA A 15 -2.26 11.01 -8.00
C ALA A 15 -2.34 10.30 -6.65
N LEU A 16 -2.98 10.92 -5.65
CA LEU A 16 -3.16 10.31 -4.34
C LEU A 16 -4.11 9.11 -4.40
N TRP A 17 -5.23 9.19 -5.14
CA TRP A 17 -6.10 8.03 -5.36
C TRP A 17 -5.38 6.86 -6.03
N GLN A 18 -4.61 7.16 -7.09
CA GLN A 18 -3.79 6.16 -7.78
C GLN A 18 -2.82 5.48 -6.81
N ARG A 19 -2.05 6.28 -6.06
CA ARG A 19 -1.11 5.77 -5.07
C ARG A 19 -1.80 4.88 -4.03
N ARG A 20 -2.97 5.28 -3.52
CA ARG A 20 -3.72 4.50 -2.53
C ARG A 20 -4.23 3.18 -3.09
N LEU A 21 -4.65 3.15 -4.35
CA LEU A 21 -5.02 1.91 -5.04
C LEU A 21 -3.83 0.95 -5.11
N PHE A 22 -2.69 1.42 -5.60
CA PHE A 22 -1.51 0.57 -5.77
C PHE A 22 -0.89 0.13 -4.44
N GLU A 23 -0.87 1.00 -3.42
CA GLU A 23 -0.46 0.63 -2.05
C GLU A 23 -1.31 -0.52 -1.51
N ALA A 24 -2.64 -0.43 -1.66
CA ALA A 24 -3.55 -1.43 -1.12
C ALA A 24 -3.46 -2.78 -1.86
N GLU A 25 -3.32 -2.75 -3.19
CA GLU A 25 -3.14 -3.96 -3.99
C GLU A 25 -1.81 -4.64 -3.69
N ALA A 26 -0.70 -3.89 -3.67
CA ALA A 26 0.62 -4.43 -3.39
C ALA A 26 0.69 -5.02 -1.97
N GLY A 27 0.05 -4.38 -1.00
CA GLY A 27 0.04 -4.87 0.37
C GLY A 27 -0.83 -6.11 0.56
N LEU A 28 -1.95 -6.26 -0.16
CA LEU A 28 -2.69 -7.52 -0.17
C LEU A 28 -1.90 -8.64 -0.84
N THR A 29 -1.22 -8.35 -1.96
CA THR A 29 -0.29 -9.30 -2.60
C THR A 29 0.77 -9.76 -1.61
N ARG A 30 1.42 -8.81 -0.91
CA ARG A 30 2.43 -9.11 0.12
C ARG A 30 1.85 -10.00 1.22
N TYR A 31 0.70 -9.63 1.78
CA TYR A 31 0.03 -10.41 2.82
C TYR A 31 -0.17 -11.88 2.40
N LEU A 32 -0.67 -12.12 1.19
CA LEU A 32 -0.90 -13.49 0.69
C LEU A 32 0.40 -14.28 0.51
N THR A 33 1.46 -13.62 0.02
CA THR A 33 2.75 -14.28 -0.18
C THR A 33 3.45 -14.61 1.14
N GLU A 34 3.37 -13.72 2.13
CA GLU A 34 4.12 -13.84 3.38
C GLU A 34 3.38 -14.68 4.43
N GLN A 35 2.06 -14.47 4.59
CA GLN A 35 1.28 -15.11 5.65
C GLN A 35 0.64 -16.42 5.22
N HIS A 36 0.34 -16.56 3.91
CA HIS A 36 -0.39 -17.71 3.39
C HIS A 36 0.41 -18.55 2.41
N GLY A 37 1.71 -18.27 2.23
CA GLY A 37 2.62 -19.04 1.38
C GLY A 37 2.17 -19.07 -0.10
N GLY A 38 1.45 -18.05 -0.54
CA GLY A 38 0.90 -17.99 -1.90
C GLY A 38 -0.33 -18.87 -2.14
N ARG A 39 -1.00 -19.37 -1.08
CA ARG A 39 -2.34 -19.94 -1.22
C ARG A 39 -3.29 -18.88 -1.82
N ASP A 40 -4.23 -19.35 -2.62
CA ASP A 40 -5.22 -18.52 -3.33
C ASP A 40 -4.66 -17.49 -4.32
N LEU A 41 -3.37 -17.55 -4.70
CA LEU A 41 -2.79 -16.62 -5.67
C LEU A 41 -3.52 -16.64 -7.02
N ALA A 42 -4.00 -17.79 -7.48
CA ALA A 42 -4.80 -17.86 -8.71
C ALA A 42 -6.11 -17.06 -8.59
N GLY A 43 -6.82 -17.20 -7.46
CA GLY A 43 -8.02 -16.41 -7.18
C GLY A 43 -7.72 -14.93 -7.02
N TRP A 44 -6.58 -14.60 -6.39
CA TRP A 44 -6.12 -13.22 -6.27
C TRP A 44 -5.78 -12.60 -7.63
N ILE A 45 -5.09 -13.33 -8.53
CA ILE A 45 -4.79 -12.88 -9.89
C ILE A 45 -6.07 -12.54 -10.66
N ALA A 46 -7.13 -13.35 -10.53
CA ALA A 46 -8.43 -13.05 -11.12
C ALA A 46 -9.01 -11.74 -10.57
N VAL A 47 -8.99 -11.55 -9.25
CA VAL A 47 -9.43 -10.30 -8.62
C VAL A 47 -8.60 -9.10 -9.10
N ARG A 48 -7.27 -9.22 -9.20
CA ARG A 48 -6.40 -8.16 -9.74
C ARG A 48 -6.80 -7.76 -11.16
N GLY A 49 -7.15 -8.74 -12.00
CA GLY A 49 -7.70 -8.47 -13.33
C GLY A 49 -8.93 -7.56 -13.28
N GLU A 50 -9.85 -7.82 -12.35
CA GLU A 50 -11.02 -6.97 -12.12
C GLU A 50 -10.64 -5.59 -11.52
N LEU A 51 -9.69 -5.53 -10.56
CA LEU A 51 -9.23 -4.27 -9.95
C LEU A 51 -8.78 -3.28 -11.03
N PHE A 52 -7.94 -3.76 -11.95
CA PHE A 52 -7.31 -2.97 -13.01
C PHE A 52 -8.11 -2.94 -14.31
N SER A 53 -9.32 -3.52 -14.33
CA SER A 53 -10.21 -3.40 -15.47
C SER A 53 -10.75 -1.96 -15.60
N GLY A 54 -10.57 -1.36 -16.77
CA GLY A 54 -11.06 -0.01 -17.06
C GLY A 54 -10.44 1.06 -16.16
N LEU A 55 -9.12 1.03 -15.97
CA LEU A 55 -8.40 2.13 -15.35
C LEU A 55 -8.60 3.42 -16.17
N PRO A 56 -8.87 4.57 -15.53
CA PRO A 56 -8.84 5.86 -16.20
C PRO A 56 -7.43 6.17 -16.72
N GLU A 57 -7.34 7.10 -17.67
CA GLU A 57 -6.06 7.72 -18.04
C GLU A 57 -5.43 8.41 -16.83
N SER A 58 -4.10 8.47 -16.78
CA SER A 58 -3.35 8.99 -15.63
C SER A 58 -3.71 10.42 -15.23
N ASP A 59 -4.12 11.26 -16.19
CA ASP A 59 -4.54 12.65 -16.00
C ASP A 59 -6.06 12.82 -15.81
N SER A 60 -6.81 11.71 -15.73
CA SER A 60 -8.25 11.73 -15.50
C SER A 60 -8.63 12.40 -14.18
N GLU A 61 -9.88 12.86 -14.14
CA GLU A 61 -10.46 13.53 -12.99
C GLU A 61 -10.41 12.71 -11.69
N PRO A 62 -10.23 13.36 -10.52
CA PRO A 62 -10.16 12.67 -9.23
C PRO A 62 -11.35 11.74 -8.98
N ALA A 63 -12.55 12.13 -9.43
CA ALA A 63 -13.76 11.33 -9.28
C ALA A 63 -13.70 9.99 -10.05
N ALA A 64 -12.97 9.91 -11.17
CA ALA A 64 -12.79 8.67 -11.90
C ALA A 64 -11.91 7.69 -11.12
N TRP A 65 -10.78 8.20 -10.60
CA TRP A 65 -9.87 7.42 -9.77
C TRP A 65 -10.48 7.01 -8.43
N GLN A 66 -11.29 7.88 -7.80
CA GLN A 66 -12.05 7.55 -6.59
C GLN A 66 -12.98 6.35 -6.80
N ARG A 67 -13.72 6.30 -7.91
CA ARG A 67 -14.63 5.18 -8.21
C ARG A 67 -13.87 3.87 -8.34
N VAL A 68 -12.73 3.88 -9.04
CA VAL A 68 -11.87 2.70 -9.15
C VAL A 68 -11.33 2.29 -7.79
N PHE A 69 -10.85 3.23 -6.99
CA PHE A 69 -10.34 2.94 -5.65
C PHE A 69 -11.42 2.26 -4.78
N PHE A 70 -12.64 2.80 -4.70
CA PHE A 70 -13.68 2.21 -3.87
C PHE A 70 -14.15 0.84 -4.37
N ARG A 71 -14.25 0.66 -5.69
CA ARG A 71 -14.51 -0.67 -6.28
C ARG A 71 -13.41 -1.65 -5.90
N ALA A 72 -12.16 -1.23 -6.03
CA ALA A 72 -10.99 -2.03 -5.73
C ALA A 72 -10.92 -2.43 -4.25
N GLN A 73 -11.14 -1.47 -3.36
CA GLN A 73 -11.20 -1.71 -1.93
C GLN A 73 -12.28 -2.73 -1.57
N ALA A 74 -13.48 -2.61 -2.14
CA ALA A 74 -14.56 -3.58 -1.92
C ALA A 74 -14.23 -4.99 -2.45
N LEU A 75 -13.56 -5.07 -3.60
CA LEU A 75 -13.05 -6.33 -4.17
C LEU A 75 -12.03 -7.01 -3.25
N MET A 76 -11.05 -6.25 -2.76
CA MET A 76 -10.02 -6.74 -1.84
C MET A 76 -10.60 -7.17 -0.49
N GLU A 77 -11.48 -6.35 0.10
CA GLU A 77 -12.18 -6.68 1.34
C GLU A 77 -13.00 -7.97 1.20
N ARG A 78 -13.78 -8.10 0.12
CA ARG A 78 -14.56 -9.31 -0.15
C ARG A 78 -13.67 -10.53 -0.34
N PHE A 79 -12.58 -10.40 -1.10
CA PHE A 79 -11.64 -11.49 -1.33
C PHE A 79 -11.05 -12.01 -0.01
N LEU A 80 -10.55 -11.11 0.82
CA LEU A 80 -9.94 -11.43 2.11
C LEU A 80 -10.97 -12.06 3.06
N ILE A 81 -12.10 -11.38 3.29
CA ILE A 81 -13.08 -11.77 4.31
C ILE A 81 -13.76 -13.09 3.95
N SER A 82 -14.08 -13.32 2.68
CA SER A 82 -14.71 -14.59 2.25
C SER A 82 -13.81 -15.81 2.41
N ARG A 83 -12.48 -15.63 2.45
CA ARG A 83 -11.50 -16.73 2.55
C ARG A 83 -10.96 -16.92 3.95
N TYR A 84 -10.69 -15.82 4.66
CA TYR A 84 -9.95 -15.87 5.91
C TYR A 84 -10.70 -15.19 7.07
N GLY A 85 -11.84 -14.56 6.81
CA GLY A 85 -12.66 -13.89 7.82
C GLY A 85 -12.12 -12.54 8.28
N HIS A 86 -12.86 -11.89 9.20
CA HIS A 86 -12.53 -10.54 9.68
C HIS A 86 -11.27 -10.49 10.57
N GLY A 87 -10.85 -11.62 11.16
CA GLY A 87 -9.67 -11.68 12.03
C GLY A 87 -8.37 -11.27 11.33
N GLU A 88 -8.33 -11.39 10.01
CA GLU A 88 -7.14 -11.11 9.19
C GLU A 88 -6.98 -9.64 8.78
N LEU A 89 -7.96 -8.78 9.08
CA LEU A 89 -7.91 -7.36 8.73
C LEU A 89 -6.66 -6.66 9.31
N ARG A 90 -6.23 -7.06 10.51
CA ARG A 90 -5.02 -6.52 11.15
C ARG A 90 -3.76 -6.92 10.39
N ALA A 91 -3.59 -8.20 10.09
CA ALA A 91 -2.40 -8.69 9.40
C ALA A 91 -2.30 -8.11 7.97
N TRP A 92 -3.44 -7.97 7.28
CA TRP A 92 -3.49 -7.26 6.01
C TRP A 92 -3.09 -5.78 6.14
N ALA A 93 -3.61 -5.07 7.15
CA ALA A 93 -3.23 -3.68 7.42
C ALA A 93 -1.73 -3.52 7.69
N GLU A 94 -1.12 -4.45 8.43
CA GLU A 94 0.32 -4.47 8.71
C GLU A 94 1.14 -4.68 7.42
N ALA A 95 0.72 -5.61 6.55
CA ALA A 95 1.37 -5.82 5.25
C ALA A 95 1.26 -4.58 4.34
N ASN A 96 0.10 -3.91 4.31
CA ASN A 96 -0.08 -2.64 3.61
C ASN A 96 0.84 -1.54 4.17
N ALA A 97 1.00 -1.48 5.50
CA ALA A 97 1.89 -0.51 6.14
C ALA A 97 3.36 -0.72 5.74
N GLN A 98 3.79 -1.97 5.55
CA GLN A 98 5.15 -2.23 5.03
C GLN A 98 5.36 -1.69 3.62
N VAL A 99 4.36 -1.83 2.72
CA VAL A 99 4.44 -1.18 1.40
C VAL A 99 4.50 0.33 1.55
N HIS A 100 3.63 0.91 2.39
CA HIS A 100 3.62 2.34 2.70
C HIS A 100 5.01 2.85 3.15
N ARG A 101 5.73 2.10 3.99
CA ARG A 101 7.07 2.45 4.46
C ARG A 101 8.03 2.78 3.32
N TYR A 102 7.92 2.07 2.19
CA TYR A 102 8.81 2.23 1.04
C TYR A 102 8.35 3.33 0.06
N VAL A 103 7.05 3.58 -0.05
CA VAL A 103 6.49 4.45 -1.10
C VAL A 103 6.10 5.85 -0.63
N GLU A 104 5.93 6.07 0.68
CA GLU A 104 5.74 7.41 1.23
C GLU A 104 7.07 7.92 1.81
N PRO A 105 7.63 9.02 1.27
CA PRO A 105 8.86 9.58 1.77
C PRO A 105 8.69 10.16 3.18
N ASP A 106 9.78 10.17 3.95
CA ASP A 106 9.86 10.95 5.17
C ASP A 106 10.27 12.38 4.81
N HIS A 107 9.56 13.38 5.32
CA HIS A 107 9.84 14.79 5.05
C HIS A 107 10.63 15.47 6.19
N GLY A 108 11.05 14.69 7.19
CA GLY A 108 11.86 15.17 8.31
C GLY A 108 11.07 16.00 9.34
N GLN A 109 9.74 15.84 9.37
CA GLN A 109 8.87 16.60 10.29
C GLN A 109 8.56 15.85 11.58
N GLY A 110 9.20 14.69 11.81
CA GLY A 110 8.96 13.87 12.99
C GLY A 110 7.56 13.26 12.97
N ALA A 111 6.90 13.23 14.13
CA ALA A 111 5.55 12.71 14.30
C ALA A 111 4.50 13.37 13.40
N LEU A 112 4.77 14.57 12.89
CA LEU A 112 3.88 15.27 11.98
C LEU A 112 3.75 14.59 10.61
N ASP A 113 4.78 13.89 10.12
CA ASP A 113 4.74 13.22 8.80
C ASP A 113 3.60 12.18 8.68
N PRO A 114 3.47 11.19 9.59
CA PRO A 114 2.36 10.24 9.54
C PRO A 114 1.00 10.91 9.82
N VAL A 115 0.94 11.98 10.62
CA VAL A 115 -0.30 12.73 10.88
C VAL A 115 -0.78 13.48 9.64
N LEU A 116 0.14 14.12 8.91
CA LEU A 116 -0.18 14.77 7.63
C LEU A 116 -0.64 13.78 6.57
N ARG A 117 -0.14 12.53 6.60
CA ARG A 117 -0.67 11.46 5.73
C ARG A 117 -2.15 11.19 6.03
N ILE A 118 -2.54 11.15 7.30
CA ILE A 118 -3.95 10.96 7.70
C ILE A 118 -4.79 12.16 7.27
N ALA A 119 -4.30 13.38 7.50
CA ALA A 119 -4.96 14.61 7.06
C ALA A 119 -5.16 14.64 5.52
N ARG A 120 -4.15 14.25 4.73
CA ARG A 120 -4.29 14.10 3.26
C ARG A 120 -5.35 13.08 2.88
N GLN A 121 -5.47 11.98 3.63
CA GLN A 121 -6.52 10.99 3.40
C GLN A 121 -7.92 11.52 3.75
N ALA A 122 -8.04 12.25 4.86
CA ALA A 122 -9.28 12.91 5.27
C ALA A 122 -9.73 13.93 4.21
N GLU A 123 -8.81 14.78 3.74
CA GLU A 123 -9.01 15.71 2.63
C GLU A 123 -9.46 14.99 1.35
N LEU A 124 -8.82 13.86 1.01
CA LEU A 124 -9.15 13.07 -0.17
C LEU A 124 -10.58 12.53 -0.13
N TYR A 125 -11.07 12.20 1.07
CA TYR A 125 -12.45 11.78 1.31
C TYR A 125 -13.43 12.95 1.47
N ALA A 126 -12.96 14.20 1.46
CA ALA A 126 -13.74 15.38 1.84
C ALA A 126 -14.33 15.28 3.26
N SER A 127 -13.55 14.71 4.19
CA SER A 127 -13.88 14.70 5.62
C SER A 127 -13.56 16.06 6.26
N GLU A 128 -14.25 16.41 7.33
CA GLU A 128 -13.93 17.60 8.11
C GLU A 128 -12.87 17.25 9.15
N TYR A 129 -11.73 17.94 9.12
CA TYR A 129 -10.63 17.66 10.03
C TYR A 129 -9.88 18.93 10.43
N ARG A 130 -9.12 18.83 11.52
CA ARG A 130 -8.19 19.84 11.99
C ARG A 130 -6.91 19.18 12.49
N LEU A 131 -5.78 19.80 12.15
CA LEU A 131 -4.51 19.50 12.80
C LEU A 131 -4.51 20.14 14.19
N LEU A 132 -4.15 19.37 15.20
CA LEU A 132 -3.97 19.85 16.56
C LEU A 132 -2.53 20.37 16.75
N PRO A 133 -2.25 21.19 17.78
CA PRO A 133 -0.89 21.62 18.08
C PRO A 133 0.08 20.44 18.11
N SER A 134 1.12 20.54 17.29
CA SER A 134 2.03 19.44 16.97
C SER A 134 3.49 19.87 17.12
N GLY A 135 4.34 18.91 17.46
CA GLY A 135 5.80 19.04 17.53
C GLY A 135 6.48 17.81 16.93
N ARG A 136 7.83 17.79 16.96
CA ARG A 136 8.61 16.69 16.37
C ARG A 136 8.33 15.33 17.02
N ASP A 137 8.04 15.32 18.32
CA ASP A 137 7.86 14.08 19.10
C ASP A 137 6.40 13.69 19.30
N ARG A 138 5.46 14.58 18.98
CA ARG A 138 4.02 14.33 19.14
C ARG A 138 3.24 15.19 18.16
N ALA A 139 2.37 14.58 17.38
CA ALA A 139 1.45 15.28 16.50
C ALA A 139 0.09 14.59 16.50
N ALA A 140 -0.97 15.35 16.23
CA ALA A 140 -2.31 14.81 16.22
C ALA A 140 -3.22 15.48 15.18
N VAL A 141 -4.20 14.72 14.72
CA VAL A 141 -5.28 15.17 13.84
C VAL A 141 -6.61 14.71 14.41
N GLU A 142 -7.60 15.58 14.35
CA GLU A 142 -8.98 15.27 14.69
C GLU A 142 -9.80 15.35 13.41
N ILE A 143 -10.52 14.27 13.09
CA ILE A 143 -11.53 14.20 12.05
C ILE A 143 -12.87 14.36 12.75
N ALA A 144 -13.46 15.55 12.66
CA ALA A 144 -14.73 15.88 13.29
C ALA A 144 -15.90 15.17 12.61
N HIS A 145 -15.85 15.05 11.28
CA HIS A 145 -16.85 14.34 10.48
C HIS A 145 -16.18 13.46 9.42
N CYS A 146 -16.46 12.16 9.47
CA CYS A 146 -15.85 11.13 8.62
C CYS A 146 -16.67 10.88 7.35
N ALA A 147 -16.36 11.57 6.25
CA ALA A 147 -17.12 11.45 5.01
C ALA A 147 -17.09 10.05 4.36
N ILE A 148 -16.09 9.21 4.66
CA ILE A 148 -16.08 7.81 4.21
C ILE A 148 -17.13 6.95 4.95
N TRP A 149 -17.48 7.32 6.18
CA TRP A 149 -18.60 6.72 6.90
C TRP A 149 -19.91 6.99 6.15
N ASP A 150 -20.20 8.26 5.89
CA ASP A 150 -21.38 8.69 5.14
C ASP A 150 -21.48 8.04 3.77
N TYR A 151 -20.36 7.94 3.05
CA TYR A 151 -20.30 7.27 1.77
C TYR A 151 -20.74 5.79 1.88
N ARG A 152 -20.25 5.07 2.90
CA ARG A 152 -20.57 3.65 3.10
C ARG A 152 -21.98 3.43 3.60
N GLU A 153 -22.48 4.26 4.51
CA GLU A 153 -23.88 4.17 4.95
C GLU A 153 -24.85 4.47 3.80
N ARG A 154 -24.52 5.45 2.96
CA ARG A 154 -25.29 5.73 1.74
C ARG A 154 -25.27 4.55 0.77
N ALA A 155 -24.13 3.89 0.58
CA ALA A 155 -24.04 2.69 -0.24
C ALA A 155 -24.90 1.55 0.35
N ARG A 156 -24.85 1.32 1.68
CA ARG A 156 -25.68 0.34 2.36
C ARG A 156 -27.17 0.62 2.21
N SER A 157 -27.59 1.88 2.37
CA SER A 157 -28.99 2.30 2.20
C SER A 157 -29.52 2.04 0.77
N ARG A 158 -28.62 1.94 -0.21
CA ARG A 158 -28.92 1.61 -1.61
C ARG A 158 -28.80 0.11 -1.92
N GLY A 159 -28.61 -0.74 -0.91
CA GLY A 159 -28.50 -2.18 -1.05
C GLY A 159 -27.15 -2.67 -1.59
N VAL A 160 -26.10 -1.84 -1.59
CA VAL A 160 -24.76 -2.29 -1.97
C VAL A 160 -24.23 -3.23 -0.88
N PRO A 161 -23.85 -4.47 -1.20
CA PRO A 161 -23.28 -5.38 -0.23
C PRO A 161 -21.88 -4.91 0.18
N LEU A 162 -21.71 -4.60 1.46
CA LEU A 162 -20.44 -4.21 2.07
C LEU A 162 -19.95 -5.33 2.98
N SER A 163 -18.68 -5.71 2.84
CA SER A 163 -18.08 -6.79 3.63
C SER A 163 -17.82 -6.38 5.09
N LEU A 164 -17.60 -5.09 5.35
CA LEU A 164 -17.35 -4.55 6.69
C LEU A 164 -18.63 -4.01 7.32
N LYS A 165 -18.79 -4.15 8.64
CA LYS A 165 -19.95 -3.55 9.35
C LYS A 165 -19.83 -2.03 9.41
N SER A 166 -18.62 -1.51 9.57
CA SER A 166 -18.32 -0.08 9.54
C SER A 166 -16.96 0.15 8.87
N PRO A 167 -16.67 1.36 8.35
CA PRO A 167 -15.32 1.67 7.86
C PRO A 167 -14.23 1.49 8.93
N CYS A 168 -14.57 1.72 10.20
CA CYS A 168 -13.62 1.68 11.32
C CYS A 168 -13.01 0.28 11.55
N GLU A 169 -13.68 -0.80 11.13
CA GLU A 169 -13.15 -2.18 11.26
C GLU A 169 -11.79 -2.35 10.59
N TYR A 170 -11.54 -1.63 9.49
CA TYR A 170 -10.25 -1.67 8.81
C TYR A 170 -9.44 -0.38 9.01
N CYS A 171 -10.09 0.79 9.00
CA CYS A 171 -9.39 2.07 9.08
C CYS A 171 -8.54 2.24 10.35
N THR A 172 -8.99 1.67 11.49
CA THR A 172 -8.24 1.72 12.75
C THR A 172 -6.96 0.88 12.68
N HIS A 173 -7.04 -0.35 12.16
CA HIS A 173 -5.86 -1.18 11.93
C HIS A 173 -4.89 -0.56 10.92
N ALA A 174 -5.40 -0.11 9.77
CA ALA A 174 -4.58 0.47 8.71
C ALA A 174 -3.85 1.74 9.17
N THR A 175 -4.55 2.63 9.87
CA THR A 175 -3.94 3.90 10.33
C THR A 175 -2.93 3.66 11.45
N ALA A 176 -3.26 2.81 12.42
CA ALA A 176 -2.33 2.45 13.49
C ALA A 176 -1.05 1.80 12.94
N ALA A 177 -1.17 0.87 11.99
CA ALA A 177 -0.03 0.22 11.35
C ALA A 177 0.84 1.21 10.55
N ASN A 178 0.23 2.16 9.83
CA ASN A 178 0.97 3.20 9.11
C ASN A 178 1.77 4.13 10.04
N ILE A 179 1.23 4.48 11.21
CA ILE A 179 1.98 5.26 12.22
C ILE A 179 3.12 4.41 12.79
N ALA A 180 2.81 3.16 13.17
CA ALA A 180 3.78 2.24 13.79
C ALA A 180 4.96 1.90 12.88
N VAL A 181 4.73 1.67 11.59
CA VAL A 181 5.80 1.32 10.64
C VAL A 181 6.76 2.49 10.39
N LYS A 182 6.34 3.72 10.71
CA LYS A 182 7.16 4.93 10.69
C LYS A 182 7.88 5.20 12.03
N GLY A 183 7.76 4.29 13.00
CA GLY A 183 8.49 4.34 14.27
C GLY A 183 7.80 5.16 15.37
N TYR A 184 6.50 5.43 15.24
CA TYR A 184 5.73 6.17 16.23
C TYR A 184 4.69 5.28 16.91
N LEU A 185 4.39 5.57 18.17
CA LEU A 185 3.29 4.93 18.89
C LEU A 185 1.95 5.53 18.43
N PRO A 186 1.02 4.73 17.89
CA PRO A 186 -0.30 5.22 17.52
C PRO A 186 -1.23 5.28 18.74
N HIS A 187 -1.94 6.39 18.88
CA HIS A 187 -3.15 6.47 19.71
C HIS A 187 -4.33 6.89 18.84
N HIS A 188 -5.50 6.35 19.15
CA HIS A 188 -6.73 6.79 18.53
C HIS A 188 -7.91 6.72 19.48
N GLU A 189 -8.90 7.52 19.15
CA GLU A 189 -10.20 7.57 19.80
C GLU A 189 -11.27 7.70 18.71
N LEU A 190 -12.31 6.87 18.79
CA LEU A 190 -13.49 7.06 17.94
C LEU A 190 -14.40 8.09 18.61
N LEU A 191 -14.85 9.05 17.83
CA LEU A 191 -15.67 10.16 18.31
C LEU A 191 -17.10 9.99 17.78
N GLU A 192 -18.07 10.29 18.63
CA GLU A 192 -19.47 10.45 18.26
C GLU A 192 -19.90 11.86 18.64
N GLY A 193 -20.46 12.59 17.68
CA GLY A 193 -20.90 13.97 17.89
C GLY A 193 -22.20 14.27 17.15
N PRO A 194 -22.77 15.46 17.37
CA PRO A 194 -23.98 15.91 16.66
C PRO A 194 -23.79 15.93 15.14
N ASP A 195 -22.56 16.17 14.69
CA ASP A 195 -22.18 16.23 13.27
C ASP A 195 -21.84 14.84 12.69
N GLY A 196 -21.98 13.76 13.48
CA GLY A 196 -21.81 12.37 13.03
C GLY A 196 -20.58 11.67 13.62
N HIS A 197 -20.07 10.69 12.87
CA HIS A 197 -18.94 9.87 13.30
C HIS A 197 -17.61 10.56 12.97
N GLY A 198 -16.69 10.57 13.95
CA GLY A 198 -15.36 11.14 13.82
C GLY A 198 -14.30 10.22 14.41
N CYS A 199 -13.04 10.68 14.35
CA CYS A 199 -11.96 10.03 15.09
C CYS A 199 -10.81 11.00 15.35
N ARG A 200 -10.09 10.78 16.44
CA ARG A 200 -8.83 11.45 16.74
C ARG A 200 -7.69 10.47 16.58
N TRP A 201 -6.61 10.93 15.96
CA TRP A 201 -5.37 10.18 15.79
C TRP A 201 -4.20 10.98 16.33
N GLU A 202 -3.28 10.28 16.95
CA GLU A 202 -2.04 10.84 17.47
C GLU A 202 -0.87 9.89 17.21
N ALA A 203 0.26 10.48 16.82
CA ALA A 203 1.54 9.81 16.69
C ALA A 203 2.48 10.36 17.76
N VAL A 204 3.11 9.48 18.53
CA VAL A 204 4.04 9.85 19.61
C VAL A 204 5.38 9.16 19.38
N ALA A 205 6.49 9.88 19.47
CA ALA A 205 7.82 9.30 19.41
C ALA A 205 8.02 8.35 20.59
N THR A 206 8.61 7.19 20.34
CA THR A 206 8.77 6.12 21.33
C THR A 206 9.85 6.39 22.38
N GLY A 207 10.44 7.60 22.40
CA GLY A 207 11.45 8.00 23.39
C GLY A 207 12.80 7.30 23.24
N GLU A 208 12.97 6.38 22.28
CA GLU A 208 14.29 5.88 21.89
C GLU A 208 14.91 6.88 20.91
N PRO A 209 15.94 7.65 21.31
CA PRO A 209 16.75 8.35 20.33
C PRO A 209 17.31 7.29 19.38
N ALA A 210 17.10 7.48 18.08
CA ALA A 210 17.82 6.72 17.08
C ALA A 210 19.31 6.84 17.40
N SER A 211 19.89 5.78 17.97
CA SER A 211 21.31 5.74 18.25
C SER A 211 22.03 5.87 16.92
N GLY A 212 22.55 7.07 16.68
CA GLY A 212 23.52 7.30 15.63
C GLY A 212 24.72 6.41 15.91
N SER A 213 24.86 5.36 15.13
CA SER A 213 26.14 4.70 14.88
C SER A 213 26.26 4.44 13.38
N ARG A 214 26.61 5.49 12.64
CA ARG A 214 27.50 5.30 11.50
C ARG A 214 28.80 4.75 12.07
N PRO A 215 29.30 3.59 11.62
CA PRO A 215 30.70 3.27 11.84
C PRO A 215 31.52 4.27 11.03
N SER A 216 32.23 5.14 11.74
CA SER A 216 33.36 5.89 11.19
C SER A 216 34.46 4.89 10.82
N GLY A 217 34.40 4.36 9.60
CA GLY A 217 35.53 3.68 8.99
C GLY A 217 36.60 4.72 8.60
N PRO A 218 37.90 4.42 8.79
CA PRO A 218 38.96 5.34 8.43
C PRO A 218 39.03 5.52 6.91
N GLY A 219 39.34 6.74 6.49
CA GLY A 219 39.38 7.15 5.09
C GLY A 219 40.29 6.24 4.24
N ALA A 220 39.72 5.69 3.17
CA ALA A 220 40.45 5.25 2.01
C ALA A 220 40.26 6.30 0.92
N ALA A 221 41.38 6.92 0.52
CA ALA A 221 41.44 7.84 -0.60
C ALA A 221 40.86 7.19 -1.87
N ALA A 222 40.17 7.98 -2.68
CA ALA A 222 39.69 7.56 -3.99
C ALA A 222 40.89 7.17 -4.88
N PRO A 223 40.84 6.02 -5.59
CA PRO A 223 41.87 5.68 -6.55
C PRO A 223 41.76 6.54 -7.82
N ASP A 224 42.91 7.05 -8.24
CA ASP A 224 43.18 7.76 -9.49
C ASP A 224 42.70 6.95 -10.71
N PRO A 225 41.91 7.52 -11.64
CA PRO A 225 41.45 6.82 -12.85
C PRO A 225 42.54 6.59 -13.92
N ARG A 226 43.83 6.80 -13.63
CA ARG A 226 44.93 6.63 -14.59
C ARG A 226 46.02 5.65 -14.17
N SER A 227 45.67 4.44 -13.77
CA SER A 227 46.64 3.33 -13.77
C SER A 227 45.95 1.97 -13.67
N GLY A 228 46.00 1.15 -14.72
CA GLY A 228 45.49 -0.23 -14.60
C GLY A 228 45.30 -0.97 -15.92
N ARG A 229 46.42 -1.36 -16.54
CA ARG A 229 46.54 -2.31 -17.65
C ARG A 229 45.68 -3.58 -17.41
N PRO A 230 44.94 -4.11 -18.40
CA PRO A 230 44.14 -5.32 -18.21
C PRO A 230 45.04 -6.56 -18.04
N PRO A 231 44.65 -7.53 -17.20
CA PRO A 231 45.39 -8.78 -17.04
C PRO A 231 45.22 -9.69 -18.26
N ARG A 232 46.32 -10.32 -18.67
CA ARG A 232 46.34 -11.36 -19.71
C ARG A 232 45.51 -12.57 -19.24
N ALA A 233 44.48 -12.92 -19.99
CA ALA A 233 43.78 -14.19 -19.86
C ALA A 233 44.74 -15.35 -20.20
N GLY A 234 44.94 -16.26 -19.24
CA GLY A 234 45.59 -17.54 -19.46
C GLY A 234 44.71 -18.42 -20.35
N ARG A 235 45.32 -19.00 -21.39
CA ARG A 235 44.69 -19.97 -22.28
C ARG A 235 44.55 -21.31 -21.54
N GLY A 236 43.33 -21.68 -21.17
CA GLY A 236 42.95 -23.06 -20.91
C GLY A 236 42.65 -23.79 -22.23
N PRO A 237 42.89 -25.11 -22.32
CA PRO A 237 42.68 -25.88 -23.54
C PRO A 237 41.18 -26.02 -23.88
N ALA A 238 40.89 -25.98 -25.18
CA ALA A 238 39.54 -26.05 -25.75
C ALA A 238 38.92 -27.46 -25.61
N PRO A 239 37.62 -27.57 -25.34
CA PRO A 239 36.91 -28.85 -25.42
C PRO A 239 36.63 -29.26 -26.89
N ASP A 240 36.75 -30.57 -27.11
CA ASP A 240 36.66 -31.31 -28.37
C ASP A 240 35.24 -31.23 -29.01
N PRO A 241 35.12 -30.88 -30.32
CA PRO A 241 33.84 -30.82 -31.00
C PRO A 241 33.49 -32.18 -31.64
N ARG A 242 33.02 -33.13 -30.83
CA ARG A 242 32.32 -34.33 -31.33
C ARG A 242 31.17 -34.72 -30.41
N GLY A 243 29.95 -34.46 -30.87
CA GLY A 243 28.74 -34.87 -30.17
C GLY A 243 27.49 -34.14 -30.61
N ALA A 244 27.33 -33.92 -31.92
CA ALA A 244 26.08 -33.43 -32.51
C ALA A 244 25.72 -34.38 -33.64
N GLU A 245 24.96 -35.43 -33.34
CA GLU A 245 24.22 -36.22 -34.33
C GLU A 245 23.28 -37.20 -33.61
N HIS A 246 21.99 -36.84 -33.55
CA HIS A 246 20.82 -37.70 -33.82
C HIS A 246 19.55 -37.12 -33.20
N ALA A 247 18.91 -36.22 -33.94
CA ALA A 247 17.47 -35.96 -33.83
C ALA A 247 16.80 -36.55 -35.08
N GLY A 248 16.21 -37.74 -34.93
CA GLY A 248 15.32 -38.36 -35.91
C GLY A 248 13.88 -38.33 -35.41
N ARG A 249 13.01 -37.58 -36.12
CA ARG A 249 11.55 -37.84 -36.22
C ARG A 249 11.37 -39.15 -37.03
N PRO A 250 10.27 -39.92 -36.93
CA PRO A 250 8.85 -39.52 -37.09
C PRO A 250 7.94 -40.18 -36.00
N ALA A 251 6.61 -40.02 -35.91
CA ALA A 251 5.57 -39.97 -36.93
C ALA A 251 4.28 -39.29 -36.44
N ALA A 252 3.46 -38.96 -37.43
CA ALA A 252 2.10 -38.46 -37.34
C ALA A 252 1.08 -39.60 -37.23
N GLU A 253 -0.18 -39.17 -37.10
CA GLU A 253 -1.45 -39.88 -37.36
C GLU A 253 -2.11 -40.62 -36.19
N GLY A 254 -3.44 -40.41 -36.08
CA GLY A 254 -4.31 -41.20 -35.24
C GLY A 254 -5.49 -40.45 -34.62
N ASP A 255 -6.45 -40.11 -35.46
CA ASP A 255 -7.83 -39.67 -35.16
C ASP A 255 -8.50 -40.25 -33.90
N GLY A 256 -9.43 -39.47 -33.33
CA GLY A 256 -10.76 -40.03 -33.10
C GLY A 256 -11.44 -39.81 -31.73
N VAL A 257 -12.57 -39.10 -31.83
CA VAL A 257 -13.89 -39.44 -31.24
C VAL A 257 -14.32 -38.74 -29.93
N CYS A 258 -15.47 -38.07 -30.09
CA CYS A 258 -16.38 -37.53 -29.07
C CYS A 258 -16.94 -38.60 -28.12
N ALA A 259 -17.27 -38.22 -26.89
CA ALA A 259 -18.59 -38.50 -26.30
C ALA A 259 -18.80 -37.76 -24.97
N ALA A 260 -19.98 -37.13 -24.91
CA ALA A 260 -20.84 -36.81 -23.75
C ALA A 260 -20.32 -35.87 -22.64
#